data_AF-A0A257GAE3-F1
#
_entry.id   AF-A0A257GAE3-F1
#
_cell.length_a   1.000
_cell.length_b   1.000
_cell.length_c   1.000
_cell.angle_alpha   90.00
_cell.angle_beta   90.00
_cell.angle_gamma   90.00
#
_symmetry.space_group_name_H-M   'P 1'
#
loop_
_entity.id
_entity.type
_entity.pdbx_description
1 polymer ?
#
loop_
_entity_poly.entity_id
_entity_poly.type
_entity_poly.pdbx_seq_one_letter_code
_entity_poly.pdbx_strand_id
1 'polypeptide(L)'
;MKVIDKQRHRTKVFKSGNSLAVRIPAGTKLAAGMEMELLVEDGQFLSYEPVEQPKRMFNIAKVAGSATSLKPIRREDRVFEERPLRSFGASEDKG
;
A
#
# COMPACT_ATOMS: atom_id res chain seq x y z
N MET A 1 -12.28 -16.38 -0.97
CA MET A 1 -11.93 -15.27 -1.89
C MET A 1 -13.07 -14.27 -1.89
N LYS A 2 -12.83 -12.98 -1.64
CA LYS A 2 -13.88 -11.97 -1.87
C LYS A 2 -14.00 -11.77 -3.37
N VAL A 3 -15.15 -12.12 -3.94
CA VAL A 3 -15.49 -11.82 -5.33
C VAL A 3 -15.55 -10.30 -5.46
N ILE A 4 -14.72 -9.73 -6.34
CA ILE A 4 -14.77 -8.30 -6.65
C ILE A 4 -15.98 -8.12 -7.58
N ASP A 5 -17.05 -7.51 -7.07
CA ASP A 5 -18.15 -7.05 -7.92
C ASP A 5 -17.64 -5.90 -8.80
N LYS A 6 -17.77 -6.04 -10.12
CA LYS A 6 -17.29 -5.08 -11.10
C LYS A 6 -18.48 -4.49 -11.85
N GLN A 7 -18.77 -3.23 -11.59
CA GLN A 7 -19.82 -2.48 -12.29
C GLN A 7 -19.18 -1.46 -13.23
N ARG A 8 -19.68 -1.39 -14.47
CA ARG A 8 -19.19 -0.45 -15.49
C ARG A 8 -20.25 0.60 -15.79
N HIS A 9 -19.93 1.86 -15.56
CA HIS A 9 -20.83 2.98 -15.83
C HIS A 9 -20.24 3.89 -16.91
N ARG A 10 -21.07 4.29 -17.88
CA ARG A 10 -20.71 5.32 -18.84
C ARG A 10 -21.09 6.68 -18.27
N THR A 11 -20.11 7.58 -18.20
CA THR A 11 -20.29 8.95 -17.70
C THR A 11 -19.55 9.92 -18.61
N LYS A 12 -19.88 11.20 -18.53
CA LYS A 12 -19.29 12.26 -19.34
C LYS A 12 -18.45 13.17 -18.44
N VAL A 13 -17.24 13.49 -18.89
CA VAL A 13 -16.39 14.50 -18.27
C VAL A 13 -16.93 15.89 -18.61
N PHE A 14 -16.99 16.78 -17.63
CA PHE A 14 -17.49 18.14 -17.80
C PHE A 14 -16.61 19.15 -17.07
N LYS A 15 -16.66 20.42 -17.51
CA LYS A 15 -15.92 21.52 -16.89
C LYS A 15 -16.61 21.92 -15.58
N SER A 16 -15.81 22.07 -14.53
CA SER A 16 -16.21 22.58 -13.22
C SER A 16 -15.21 23.64 -12.81
N GLY A 17 -15.54 24.93 -13.02
CA GLY A 17 -14.60 26.03 -12.82
C GLY A 17 -13.38 25.91 -13.73
N ASN A 18 -12.18 25.93 -13.13
CA ASN A 18 -10.91 25.75 -13.83
C ASN A 18 -10.45 24.27 -13.91
N SER A 19 -11.35 23.33 -13.66
CA SER A 19 -11.02 21.91 -13.56
C SER A 19 -12.02 21.05 -14.34
N LEU A 20 -11.68 19.76 -14.48
CA LEU A 20 -12.57 18.75 -15.01
C LEU A 20 -13.17 17.92 -13.88
N ALA A 21 -14.42 17.52 -14.06
CA ALA A 21 -15.14 16.68 -13.13
C ALA A 21 -15.86 15.54 -13.86
N VAL A 22 -16.08 14.46 -13.12
CA VAL A 22 -16.84 13.29 -13.57
C VAL A 22 -17.91 12.96 -12.53
N ARG A 23 -19.10 12.56 -12.99
CA ARG A 23 -20.18 12.15 -12.08
C ARG A 23 -19.92 10.74 -11.57
N ILE A 24 -19.86 10.61 -10.25
CA ILE A 24 -19.79 9.32 -9.56
C ILE A 24 -21.23 8.86 -9.27
N PRO A 25 -21.62 7.63 -9.67
CA PRO A 25 -22.95 7.10 -9.38
C PRO A 25 -23.24 7.03 -7.87
N ALA A 26 -24.53 7.14 -7.52
CA ALA A 26 -24.99 6.91 -6.16
C ALA A 26 -24.73 5.45 -5.72
N GLY A 27 -24.60 5.22 -4.41
CA GLY A 27 -24.36 3.89 -3.85
C GLY A 27 -22.90 3.44 -3.87
N THR A 28 -21.98 4.25 -4.39
CA THR A 28 -20.55 4.07 -4.12
C THR A 28 -20.24 4.42 -2.66
N LYS A 29 -19.07 3.98 -2.19
CA LYS A 29 -18.59 4.30 -0.82
C LYS A 29 -17.89 5.66 -0.73
N LEU A 30 -17.86 6.42 -1.82
CA LEU A 30 -17.24 7.73 -1.88
C LEU A 30 -18.25 8.77 -1.40
N ALA A 31 -17.81 9.69 -0.55
CA ALA A 31 -18.63 10.75 0.01
C ALA A 31 -18.17 12.12 -0.52
N ALA A 32 -19.09 13.09 -0.59
CA ALA A 32 -18.72 14.47 -0.89
C ALA A 32 -17.81 15.02 0.21
N GLY A 33 -16.74 15.72 -0.18
CA GLY A 33 -15.72 16.24 0.74
C GLY A 33 -14.67 15.22 1.19
N MET A 34 -14.73 13.97 0.72
CA MET A 34 -13.67 12.99 0.96
C MET A 34 -12.37 13.39 0.25
N GLU A 35 -11.27 13.38 0.98
CA GLU A 35 -9.93 13.60 0.41
C GLU A 35 -9.40 12.33 -0.26
N MET A 36 -8.88 12.51 -1.47
CA MET A 36 -8.41 11.43 -2.33
C MET A 36 -7.08 11.82 -2.96
N GLU A 37 -6.15 10.88 -3.02
CA GLU A 37 -5.00 10.94 -3.92
C GLU A 37 -5.45 10.63 -5.35
N LEU A 38 -4.94 11.39 -6.32
CA LEU A 38 -5.19 11.18 -7.74
C LEU A 38 -3.89 10.80 -8.45
N LEU A 39 -3.83 9.56 -8.95
CA LEU A 39 -2.79 9.12 -9.86
C LEU A 39 -3.25 9.30 -11.30
N VAL A 40 -2.40 9.94 -12.11
CA VAL A 40 -2.63 10.14 -13.54
C VAL A 40 -1.58 9.36 -14.32
N GLU A 41 -2.03 8.35 -15.06
CA GLU A 41 -1.17 7.54 -15.94
C GLU A 41 -1.46 7.88 -17.41
N ASP A 42 -0.40 8.09 -18.19
CA ASP A 42 -0.43 8.46 -19.62
C ASP A 42 -1.35 9.65 -19.97
N GLY A 43 -1.64 10.51 -18.99
CA GLY A 43 -2.53 11.66 -19.14
C GLY A 43 -4.02 11.34 -19.34
N GLN A 44 -4.43 10.07 -19.21
CA GLN A 44 -5.82 9.64 -19.50
C GLN A 44 -6.42 8.73 -18.43
N PHE A 45 -5.60 7.90 -17.79
CA PHE A 45 -6.06 6.96 -16.79
C PHE A 45 -6.00 7.64 -15.42
N LEU A 46 -7.16 7.78 -14.78
CA LEU A 46 -7.31 8.40 -13.48
C LEU A 46 -7.63 7.32 -12.45
N SER A 47 -6.76 7.17 -11.46
CA SER A 47 -6.96 6.27 -10.32
C SER A 47 -7.08 7.10 -9.04
N TYR A 48 -8.10 6.83 -8.24
CA TYR A 48 -8.40 7.56 -7.01
C TYR A 48 -8.24 6.64 -5.80
N GLU A 49 -7.47 7.07 -4.81
CA GLU A 49 -7.29 6.35 -3.55
C GLU A 49 -7.62 7.26 -2.37
N PRO A 50 -8.37 6.80 -1.35
CA PRO A 50 -8.61 7.61 -0.15
C PRO A 50 -7.29 7.93 0.55
N VAL A 51 -7.09 9.19 0.97
CA VAL A 51 -5.88 9.63 1.69
C VAL A 51 -5.79 8.90 3.04
N GLU A 52 -6.88 8.92 3.80
CA GLU A 52 -6.98 8.18 5.06
C GLU A 52 -7.44 6.74 4.80
N GLN A 53 -6.51 5.89 4.38
CA GLN A 53 -6.78 4.45 4.42
C GLN A 53 -6.68 3.97 5.86
N PRO A 54 -7.68 3.26 6.41
CA PRO A 54 -7.53 2.61 7.69
C PRO A 54 -6.31 1.70 7.58
N LYS A 55 -5.29 1.96 8.42
CA LYS A 55 -4.06 1.15 8.46
C LYS A 55 -4.49 -0.31 8.40
N ARG A 56 -3.90 -1.09 7.49
CA ARG A 56 -4.07 -2.54 7.47
C ARG A 56 -3.52 -3.10 8.78
N MET A 57 -4.34 -3.06 9.82
CA MET A 57 -4.03 -3.64 11.11
C MET A 57 -4.16 -5.14 10.89
N PHE A 58 -3.01 -5.79 10.95
CA PHE A 58 -2.97 -7.23 11.01
C PHE A 58 -3.67 -7.68 12.29
N ASN A 59 -4.72 -8.48 12.15
CA ASN A 59 -5.47 -8.97 13.30
C ASN A 59 -4.66 -10.05 14.01
N ILE A 60 -3.86 -9.65 15.00
CA ILE A 60 -2.98 -10.57 15.76
C ILE A 60 -3.78 -11.68 16.45
N ALA A 61 -5.00 -11.42 16.89
CA ALA A 61 -5.84 -12.43 17.54
C ALA A 61 -6.21 -13.59 16.59
N LYS A 62 -6.20 -13.37 15.26
CA LYS A 62 -6.46 -14.42 14.28
C LYS A 62 -5.26 -15.33 13.99
N VAL A 63 -4.06 -14.92 14.38
CA VAL A 63 -2.82 -15.65 14.03
C VAL A 63 -1.97 -16.01 15.24
N ALA A 64 -2.26 -15.47 16.42
CA ALA A 64 -1.59 -15.85 17.65
C ALA A 64 -1.75 -17.36 17.85
N GLY A 65 -0.63 -18.07 17.94
CA GLY A 65 -0.61 -19.54 18.07
C GLY A 65 -0.74 -20.32 16.76
N SER A 66 -0.83 -19.68 15.59
CA SER A 66 -0.90 -20.41 14.30
C SER A 66 0.41 -21.10 13.92
N ALA A 67 1.53 -20.71 14.53
CA ALA A 67 2.85 -21.24 14.25
C ALA A 67 3.16 -22.46 15.13
N THR A 68 2.38 -23.54 14.96
CA THR A 68 2.39 -24.74 15.82
C THR A 68 3.62 -25.64 15.62
N SER A 69 4.31 -25.51 14.48
CA SER A 69 5.45 -26.34 14.11
C SER A 69 6.81 -25.67 14.32
N LEU A 70 6.84 -24.42 14.80
CA LEU A 70 8.09 -23.72 15.06
C LEU A 70 8.80 -24.32 16.28
N LYS A 71 10.08 -24.62 16.11
CA LYS A 71 10.96 -25.08 17.19
C LYS A 71 12.00 -24.00 17.50
N PRO A 72 12.36 -23.79 18.78
CA PRO A 72 13.48 -22.93 19.12
C PRO A 72 14.75 -23.38 18.41
N ILE A 73 15.48 -22.43 17.81
CA ILE A 73 16.78 -22.68 17.21
C ILE A 73 17.76 -23.06 18.32
N ARG A 74 18.65 -24.02 18.10
CA ARG A 74 19.69 -24.41 19.08
C ARG A 74 20.64 -23.24 19.34
N ARG A 75 21.40 -23.27 20.44
CA ARG A 75 22.22 -22.12 20.83
C ARG A 75 23.38 -21.90 19.86
N GLU A 76 23.91 -23.00 19.35
CA GLU A 76 25.05 -23.07 18.45
C GLU A 76 24.68 -22.51 17.06
N ASP A 77 23.46 -22.81 16.62
CA ASP A 77 22.89 -22.34 15.35
C ASP A 77 22.48 -20.85 15.39
N ARG A 78 22.59 -20.17 16.55
CA ARG A 78 22.30 -18.73 16.73
C ARG A 78 23.57 -17.85 16.65
N VAL A 79 24.73 -18.44 16.44
CA VAL A 79 26.00 -17.72 16.28
C VAL A 79 26.06 -17.19 14.85
N PHE A 80 26.17 -15.86 14.71
CA PHE A 80 26.42 -15.24 13.41
C PHE A 80 27.93 -15.14 13.17
N GLU A 81 28.37 -15.49 11.96
CA GLU A 81 29.73 -15.19 11.52
C GLU A 81 29.91 -13.66 11.40
N GLU A 82 31.06 -13.17 11.85
CA GLU A 82 31.40 -11.76 11.70
C GLU A 82 31.57 -11.44 10.22
N ARG A 83 30.77 -10.49 9.73
CA ARG A 83 30.84 -10.02 8.34
C ARG A 83 31.06 -8.51 8.33
N PRO A 84 31.83 -7.99 7.36
CA PRO A 84 32.01 -6.55 7.23
C PRO A 84 30.67 -5.85 7.01
N LEU A 85 30.40 -4.83 7.82
CA LEU A 85 29.24 -3.97 7.63
C LEU A 85 29.46 -3.11 6.38
N ARG A 86 28.44 -3.03 5.52
CA ARG A 86 28.49 -2.23 4.28
C ARG A 86 28.79 -0.74 4.51
N SER A 87 28.65 -0.24 5.74
CA SER A 87 28.75 1.18 6.08
C SER A 87 30.14 1.64 6.55
N PHE A 88 31.15 0.77 6.68
CA PHE A 88 32.50 1.15 7.14
C PHE A 88 33.58 1.09 6.05
N GLY A 89 33.19 1.06 4.77
CA GLY A 89 34.11 0.91 3.63
C GLY A 89 34.23 2.14 2.72
N ALA A 90 34.12 3.35 3.27
CA ALA A 90 34.33 4.58 2.51
C ALA A 90 34.97 5.68 3.36
N SER A 91 36.16 5.42 3.90
CA SER A 91 37.09 6.48 4.28
C SER A 91 38.53 6.00 4.05
N GLU A 92 39.04 6.45 2.91
CA GLU A 92 40.44 6.78 2.62
C GLU A 92 41.52 5.71 2.80
N ASP A 93 42.24 5.43 1.71
CA ASP A 93 43.68 5.71 1.75
C ASP A 93 44.12 6.36 0.44
N LYS A 94 44.63 7.59 0.55
CA LYS A 94 45.40 8.27 -0.48
C LYS A 94 46.86 8.02 -0.15
N GLY A 95 47.56 7.33 -1.05
CA GLY A 95 49.02 7.23 -1.10
C GLY A 95 49.47 7.05 -2.53
#